data_AF-A0A317Z990-F1
#
_entry.id   AF-A0A317Z990-F1
#
_cell.length_a   1.000
_cell.length_b   1.000
_cell.length_c   1.000
_cell.angle_alpha   90.00
_cell.angle_beta   90.00
_cell.angle_gamma   90.00
#
_symmetry.space_group_name_H-M   'P 1'
#
loop_
_entity.id
_entity.type
_entity.pdbx_description
1 polymer ?
#
loop_
_entity_poly.entity_id
_entity_poly.type
_entity_poly.pdbx_seq_one_letter_code
_entity_poly.pdbx_strand_id
1 'polypeptide(L)' 'MKFYITYGTYGYLNQIQLNNENHDLFIFSGNDQSVMIEETDDETIFQQPKKFRVLTRFGSISSDDFHALISIPT' A
#
# COMPACT_ATOMS: atom_id res chain seq x y z
N MET A 1 -5.69 1.43 -13.45
CA MET A 1 -5.34 1.62 -12.03
C MET A 1 -5.04 0.28 -11.39
N LYS A 2 -3.87 0.14 -10.74
CA LYS A 2 -3.46 -1.07 -10.02
C LYS A 2 -3.29 -0.71 -8.55
N PHE A 3 -3.57 -1.67 -7.68
CA PHE A 3 -3.41 -1.53 -6.24
C PHE A 3 -2.37 -2.53 -5.76
N TYR A 4 -1.36 -2.03 -5.06
CA TYR A 4 -0.22 -2.82 -4.59
C TYR A 4 -0.16 -2.79 -3.07
N ILE A 5 0.12 -3.94 -2.47
CA ILE A 5 0.31 -4.09 -1.03
C ILE A 5 1.65 -4.78 -0.80
N THR A 6 2.46 -4.23 0.09
CA THR A 6 3.66 -4.87 0.63
C THR A 6 3.66 -4.82 2.16
N TYR A 7 4.45 -5.70 2.77
CA TYR A 7 4.53 -5.87 4.22
C TYR A 7 5.98 -5.80 4.66
N GLY A 8 6.21 -5.31 5.88
CA GLY A 8 7.55 -5.22 6.44
C GLY A 8 7.58 -4.62 7.84
N THR A 9 8.78 -4.35 8.33
CA THR A 9 8.95 -3.53 9.53
C THR A 9 8.70 -2.07 9.18
N TYR A 10 8.19 -1.29 10.15
CA TYR A 10 7.96 0.15 9.95
C TYR A 10 9.22 0.86 9.43
N GLY A 11 10.38 0.60 10.03
CA GLY A 11 11.63 1.25 9.63
C GLY A 11 12.03 0.97 8.18
N TYR A 12 11.83 -0.27 7.70
CA TYR A 12 12.10 -0.63 6.31
C TYR A 12 11.15 0.11 5.35
N LEU A 13 9.85 0.08 5.64
CA LEU A 13 8.84 0.74 4.80
C LEU A 13 9.00 2.27 4.82
N ASN A 14 9.31 2.85 5.97
CA ASN A 14 9.56 4.29 6.09
C ASN A 14 10.77 4.75 5.27
N GLN A 15 11.84 3.94 5.20
CA GLN A 15 12.96 4.22 4.30
C GLN A 15 12.54 4.20 2.83
N ILE A 16 11.69 3.26 2.44
CA ILE A 16 11.15 3.22 1.07
C ILE A 16 10.35 4.50 0.77
N GLN A 17 9.48 4.93 1.69
CA GLN A 17 8.68 6.15 1.52
C GLN A 17 9.54 7.40 1.34
N LEU A 18 10.53 7.59 2.21
CA LEU A 18 11.44 8.74 2.17
C LEU A 18 12.31 8.78 0.90
N ASN A 19 12.66 7.63 0.34
CA ASN A 19 13.49 7.55 -0.87
C ASN A 19 12.69 7.73 -2.17
N ASN A 20 11.35 7.75 -2.11
CA ASN A 20 10.47 7.75 -3.28
C ASN A 20 9.31 8.75 -3.09
N GLU A 21 9.62 10.01 -2.75
CA GLU A 21 8.63 11.07 -2.50
C GLU A 21 7.71 11.39 -3.70
N ASN A 22 8.08 10.93 -4.90
CA ASN A 22 7.28 11.04 -6.12
C ASN A 22 6.16 9.99 -6.22
N HIS A 23 6.13 9.01 -5.30
CA HIS A 23 5.08 8.00 -5.22
C HIS A 23 4.13 8.31 -4.06
N ASP A 24 2.83 8.09 -4.28
CA ASP A 24 1.80 8.25 -3.25
C ASP A 24 1.73 6.97 -2.39
N LEU A 25 2.64 6.90 -1.42
CA LEU A 25 2.87 5.73 -0.57
C LEU A 25 2.28 5.96 0.83
N PHE A 26 1.46 5.02 1.29
CA PHE A 26 0.84 5.08 2.61
C PHE A 26 1.28 3.91 3.48
N ILE A 27 1.72 4.20 4.71
CA ILE A 27 2.12 3.19 5.69
C ILE A 27 1.08 3.13 6.80
N PHE A 28 0.65 1.92 7.14
CA PHE A 28 -0.28 1.65 8.24
C PHE A 28 0.31 0.60 9.19
N SER A 29 -0.07 0.71 10.47
CA SER A 29 0.25 -0.33 11.45
C SER A 29 -0.77 -1.47 11.32
N GLY A 30 -0.30 -2.65 10.95
CA GLY A 30 -1.08 -3.89 11.05
C GLY A 30 -0.88 -4.59 12.40
N ASN A 31 -1.52 -5.75 12.56
CA ASN A 31 -1.44 -6.53 13.81
C ASN A 31 -0.04 -7.11 14.04
N ASP A 32 0.56 -7.72 13.01
CA ASP A 32 1.85 -8.41 13.12
C ASP A 32 2.99 -7.64 12.43
N GLN A 33 2.66 -6.88 11.39
CA GLN A 33 3.61 -6.17 10.53
C GLN A 33 3.03 -4.84 10.07
N SER A 34 3.90 -3.91 9.70
CA SER A 34 3.48 -2.70 8.99
C SER A 34 3.12 -3.06 7.56
N VAL A 35 2.13 -2.34 7.03
CA VAL A 35 1.62 -2.50 5.68
C VAL A 35 1.90 -1.21 4.93
N MET A 36 2.40 -1.33 3.70
CA MET A 36 2.48 -0.20 2.78
C MET A 36 1.61 -0.47 1.56
N ILE A 37 0.82 0.53 1.18
CA ILE A 37 -0.06 0.46 0.01
C ILE A 37 0.27 1.57 -0.98
N GLU A 38 0.06 1.26 -2.25
CA GLU A 38 0.21 2.19 -3.37
C GLU A 38 -0.90 1.92 -4.39
N GLU A 39 -1.56 2.97 -4.84
CA GLU A 39 -2.52 2.91 -5.95
C GLU A 39 -2.02 3.79 -7.10
N THR A 40 -1.63 3.17 -8.21
CA THR A 40 -1.03 3.89 -9.34
C THR A 40 -1.32 3.19 -10.68
N ASP A 41 -1.24 3.95 -11.77
CA ASP A 41 -1.23 3.41 -13.13
C ASP A 41 0.18 2.98 -13.58
N ASP A 42 1.21 3.56 -12.97
CA ASP A 42 2.62 3.34 -13.27
C ASP A 42 3.13 1.99 -12.71
N GLU A 43 4.44 1.77 -12.88
CA GLU A 43 5.15 0.70 -12.20
C GLU A 43 5.36 1.04 -10.73
N THR A 44 5.12 0.06 -9.86
CA THR A 44 5.39 0.19 -8.43
C THR A 44 6.87 0.01 -8.14
N ILE A 45 7.35 0.71 -7.12
CA ILE A 45 8.71 0.57 -6.57
C ILE A 45 8.85 -0.65 -5.63
N PHE A 46 7.75 -1.37 -5.34
CA PHE A 46 7.79 -2.56 -4.49
C PHE A 46 8.43 -3.74 -5.22
N GLN A 47 9.39 -4.42 -4.58
CA GLN A 47 10.08 -5.57 -5.17
C GLN A 47 9.20 -6.82 -5.26
N GLN A 48 8.37 -7.10 -4.25
CA GLN A 48 7.50 -8.29 -4.19
C GLN A 48 6.09 -7.95 -3.68
N PRO A 49 5.31 -7.14 -4.42
CA PRO A 49 3.99 -6.72 -3.98
C PRO A 49 2.93 -7.81 -4.22
N LYS A 50 1.90 -7.83 -3.38
CA LYS A 50 0.60 -8.36 -3.79
C LYS A 50 -0.03 -7.36 -4.74
N LYS A 51 -0.32 -7.80 -5.97
CA LYS A 51 -0.84 -6.96 -7.04
C LYS A 51 -2.32 -7.23 -7.28
N PHE A 52 -3.12 -6.17 -7.29
CA PHE A 52 -4.54 -6.21 -7.58
C PHE A 52 -4.89 -5.25 -8.71
N ARG A 53 -5.94 -5.58 -9.45
CA ARG A 53 -6.59 -4.65 -10.39
C ARG A 53 -7.77 -4.02 -9.68
N VAL A 54 -7.82 -2.69 -9.65
CA VAL A 54 -8.96 -1.98 -9.05
C VAL A 54 -10.18 -2.17 -9.95
N LEU A 55 -11.27 -2.71 -9.39
CA LEU A 55 -12.55 -2.90 -10.10
C LEU A 55 -13.49 -1.70 -9.92
N THR A 56 -13.50 -1.12 -8.73
CA THR A 56 -14.30 0.05 -8.36
C THR A 56 -13.59 0.83 -7.26
N ARG A 57 -13.80 2.15 -7.20
CA ARG A 57 -13.24 3.05 -6.18
C ARG A 57 -14.23 4.16 -5.84
N PHE A 58 -14.28 4.50 -4.56
CA PHE A 58 -14.99 5.68 -4.05
C PHE A 58 -14.06 6.43 -3.09
N GLY A 59 -13.94 7.75 -3.26
CA GLY A 59 -13.09 8.59 -2.42
C GLY A 59 -11.58 8.45 -2.68
N SER A 60 -10.79 8.88 -1.70
CA SER A 60 -9.32 8.84 -1.70
C SER A 60 -8.81 8.08 -0.49
N ILE A 61 -7.60 7.54 -0.61
CA ILE A 61 -6.87 6.95 0.50
C ILE A 61 -6.23 8.09 1.30
N SER A 62 -6.27 8.00 2.62
CA SER A 62 -5.64 8.95 3.54
C SER A 62 -4.86 8.18 4.61
N SER A 63 -3.72 8.72 5.03
CA SER A 63 -2.93 8.22 6.17
C SER A 63 -3.64 8.38 7.50
N ASP A 64 -4.60 9.31 7.58
CA ASP A 64 -5.30 9.66 8.83
C ASP A 64 -6.54 8.79 9.10
N ASP A 65 -6.94 7.96 8.11
CA ASP A 65 -8.10 7.10 8.19
C ASP A 65 -7.76 5.69 8.70
N PHE A 66 -8.76 5.02 9.30
CA PHE A 66 -8.68 3.60 9.59
C PHE A 66 -9.11 2.77 8.38
N HIS A 67 -8.28 1.80 7.97
CA HIS A 67 -8.54 0.94 6.81
C HIS A 67 -8.76 -0.52 7.22
N ALA A 68 -9.78 -1.16 6.65
CA ALA A 68 -10.03 -2.59 6.82
C ALA A 68 -9.77 -3.34 5.51
N LEU A 69 -8.81 -4.27 5.53
CA LEU A 69 -8.52 -5.16 4.39
C LEU A 69 -9.27 -6.49 4.55
N ILE A 70 -10.32 -6.69 3.76
CA ILE A 70 -11.10 -7.94 3.75
C ILE A 70 -10.53 -8.86 2.66
N SER A 71 -9.96 -9.99 3.06
CA SER A 71 -9.45 -11.01 2.13
C SER A 71 -10.50 -12.10 1.92
N ILE A 72 -11.04 -12.20 0.70
CA ILE A 72 -11.98 -13.25 0.31
C ILE A 72 -11.22 -14.27 -0.55
N PRO A 73 -10.97 -15.49 -0.05
CA PRO A 73 -10.33 -16.52 -0.86
C PRO A 73 -11.25 -16.96 -1.99
N THR A 74 -10.65 -17.24 -3.15
CA THR A 74 -11.28 -17.93 -4.27
C THR A 74 -11.29 -19.44 -4.07
#